data_AF-A0A1P8UWK8-F1
#
_entry.id   AF-A0A1P8UWK8-F1
#
_cell.length_a   1.000
_cell.length_b   1.000
_cell.length_c   1.000
_cell.angle_alpha   90.00
_cell.angle_beta   90.00
_cell.angle_gamma   90.00
#
_symmetry.space_group_name_H-M   'P 1'
#
loop_
_entity.id
_entity.type
_entity.pdbx_description
1 polymer ?
#
loop_
_entity_poly.entity_id
_entity_poly.type
_entity_poly.pdbx_seq_one_letter_code
_entity_poly.pdbx_strand_id
1 'polypeptide(L)' 'MTGKIALFLRVFILLPAAGLLAALPFIDLDRAAGVLAIDINAASMALAALIYGAGAGGTFAWSRWAKALGGET' A
#
# COMPACT_ATOMS: atom_id res chain seq x y z
N MET A 1 14.51 -22.67 -22.64
CA MET A 1 14.87 -21.33 -22.12
C MET A 1 13.82 -20.74 -21.16
N THR A 2 12.57 -21.21 -21.19
CA THR A 2 11.44 -20.79 -20.34
C THR A 2 11.71 -20.89 -18.83
N GLY A 3 12.37 -21.97 -18.36
CA GLY A 3 12.67 -22.13 -16.93
C GLY A 3 13.64 -21.08 -16.37
N LYS A 4 14.60 -20.59 -17.17
CA LYS A 4 15.53 -19.54 -16.76
C LYS A 4 14.84 -18.18 -16.63
N ILE A 5 13.89 -17.89 -17.53
CA ILE A 5 13.08 -16.66 -17.50
C ILE A 5 12.16 -16.68 -16.28
N ALA A 6 11.50 -17.82 -16.00
CA ALA A 6 10.65 -17.97 -14.82
C ALA A 6 11.44 -17.81 -13.52
N LEU A 7 12.66 -18.36 -13.44
CA LEU A 7 13.55 -18.19 -12.30
C LEU A 7 13.97 -16.72 -12.13
N PHE A 8 14.32 -16.06 -13.24
CA PHE A 8 14.71 -14.66 -13.22
C PHE A 8 13.58 -13.75 -12.72
N LEU A 9 12.36 -13.94 -13.24
CA LEU A 9 11.16 -13.24 -12.76
C LEU A 9 10.93 -13.48 -11.27
N ARG A 10 11.03 -14.74 -10.81
CA ARG A 10 10.76 -15.09 -9.42
C ARG A 10 11.75 -14.46 -8.46
N VAL A 11 13.04 -14.48 -8.80
CA VAL A 11 14.12 -14.02 -7.91
C VAL A 11 14.33 -12.52 -7.96
N PHE A 12 14.31 -11.91 -9.15
CA PHE A 12 14.67 -10.51 -9.31
C PHE A 12 13.47 -9.55 -9.30
N ILE A 13 12.26 -10.04 -9.54
CA ILE A 13 11.06 -9.18 -9.64
C ILE A 13 10.06 -9.54 -8.54
N LEU A 14 9.60 -10.80 -8.49
CA LEU A 14 8.50 -11.19 -7.60
C LEU A 14 8.91 -11.22 -6.13
N LEU A 15 10.07 -11.80 -5.79
CA LEU A 15 10.51 -11.89 -4.39
C LEU A 15 10.81 -10.51 -3.76
N PRO A 16 11.51 -9.58 -4.44
CA PRO A 16 11.70 -8.23 -3.91
C PRO A 16 10.40 -7.45 -3.79
N ALA A 17 9.50 -7.56 -4.77
CA ALA A 17 8.18 -6.93 -4.71
C ALA A 17 7.35 -7.47 -3.54
N ALA A 18 7.38 -8.78 -3.31
CA ALA A 18 6.69 -9.43 -2.21
C ALA A 18 7.29 -9.03 -0.84
N GLY A 19 8.61 -8.86 -0.76
CA GLY A 19 9.27 -8.31 0.42
C GLY A 19 8.89 -6.85 0.71
N LEU A 20 8.69 -6.04 -0.33
CA LEU A 20 8.24 -4.65 -0.19
C LEU A 20 6.78 -4.58 0.26
N LEU A 21 5.93 -5.50 -0.23
CA LEU A 21 4.55 -5.64 0.20
C LEU A 21 4.43 -6.14 1.64
N ALA A 22 5.34 -7.03 2.08
CA ALA A 22 5.39 -7.51 3.47
C ALA A 22 5.77 -6.42 4.50
N ALA A 23 6.15 -5.22 4.06
CA ALA A 23 6.27 -4.06 4.95
C ALA A 23 4.89 -3.53 5.40
N LEU A 24 3.80 -3.93 4.74
CA LEU A 24 2.44 -3.58 5.12
C LEU A 24 1.95 -4.51 6.24
N PRO A 25 1.28 -3.98 7.29
CA PRO A 25 0.92 -4.74 8.48
C PRO A 25 -0.16 -5.81 8.26
N PHE A 26 -0.74 -5.87 7.06
CA PHE A 26 -1.81 -6.80 6.66
C PHE A 26 -1.35 -7.81 5.59
N ILE A 27 -0.05 -7.84 5.27
CA ILE A 27 0.54 -8.79 4.32
C ILE A 27 1.62 -9.59 5.03
N ASP A 28 1.53 -10.92 4.92
CA ASP A 28 2.54 -11.84 5.42
C ASP A 28 3.15 -12.67 4.27
N LEU A 29 4.45 -12.89 4.33
CA LEU A 29 5.21 -13.61 3.31
C LEU A 29 5.82 -14.86 3.93
N ASP A 30 5.21 -16.02 3.64
CA ASP A 30 5.83 -17.31 3.93
C ASP A 30 6.87 -17.62 2.83
N ARG A 31 8.14 -17.38 3.17
CA ARG A 31 9.27 -17.66 2.27
C ARG A 31 9.51 -19.16 2.06
N ALA A 32 9.12 -20.01 3.00
CA ALA A 32 9.30 -21.46 2.90
C ALA A 32 8.26 -22.07 1.97
N ALA A 33 7.00 -21.65 2.09
CA ALA A 33 5.93 -22.07 1.18
C ALA A 33 5.93 -21.29 -0.15
N GLY A 34 6.56 -20.11 -0.20
CA GLY A 34 6.50 -19.22 -1.36
C GLY A 34 5.10 -18.63 -1.56
N VAL A 35 4.36 -18.43 -0.48
CA VAL A 35 2.97 -17.97 -0.46
C VAL A 35 2.91 -16.59 0.20
N LEU A 36 2.05 -15.73 -0.34
CA LEU A 36 1.75 -14.42 0.21
C LEU A 36 0.33 -14.44 0.76
N ALA A 37 0.20 -14.24 2.07
CA ALA A 37 -1.08 -14.16 2.76
C ALA A 37 -1.47 -12.69 2.95
N ILE A 38 -2.74 -12.39 2.71
CA ILE A 38 -3.27 -11.03 2.84
C ILE A 38 -4.49 -11.09 3.75
N ASP A 39 -4.47 -10.34 4.84
CA ASP A 39 -5.66 -10.11 5.65
C ASP A 39 -6.51 -9.02 4.99
N ILE A 40 -7.60 -9.45 4.36
CA ILE A 40 -8.53 -8.56 3.64
C ILE A 40 -9.23 -7.59 4.60
N ASN A 41 -9.50 -7.99 5.85
CA ASN A 41 -10.17 -7.12 6.82
C ASN A 41 -9.22 -6.01 7.27
N ALA A 42 -7.99 -6.37 7.64
CA ALA A 42 -6.98 -5.37 8.01
C ALA A 42 -6.64 -4.44 6.83
N ALA A 43 -6.52 -4.99 5.62
CA ALA A 43 -6.27 -4.21 4.40
C ALA A 43 -7.40 -3.22 4.10
N SER A 44 -8.66 -3.67 4.17
CA SER A 44 -9.83 -2.81 3.91
C SER A 44 -9.99 -1.71 4.95
N MET A 45 -9.71 -1.99 6.23
CA MET A 45 -9.67 -0.96 7.28
C MET A 45 -8.56 0.06 7.04
N ALA A 46 -7.36 -0.38 6.68
CA ALA A 46 -6.24 0.52 6.38
C ALA A 46 -6.56 1.43 5.18
N LEU A 47 -7.19 0.88 4.15
CA LEU A 47 -7.59 1.62 2.96
C LEU A 47 -8.73 2.61 3.26
N ALA A 48 -9.71 2.21 4.08
CA ALA A 48 -10.76 3.11 4.55
C ALA A 48 -10.20 4.25 5.41
N ALA A 49 -9.26 3.97 6.32
CA ALA A 49 -8.59 4.98 7.13
C ALA A 49 -7.79 5.96 6.27
N LEU A 50 -7.13 5.47 5.21
CA LEU A 50 -6.37 6.31 4.28
C LEU A 50 -7.30 7.20 3.46
N ILE A 51 -8.40 6.66 2.91
CA ILE A 51 -9.40 7.43 2.15
C ILE A 51 -10.05 8.48 3.06
N TYR A 52 -10.47 8.09 4.26
CA TYR A 52 -11.11 8.99 5.20
C TYR A 52 -10.15 10.06 5.71
N GLY A 53 -8.93 9.68 6.07
CA GLY A 53 -7.88 10.60 6.52
C GLY A 53 -7.46 11.58 5.42
N ALA A 54 -7.29 11.11 4.19
CA ALA A 54 -6.99 11.96 3.04
C ALA A 54 -8.17 12.87 2.67
N GLY A 55 -9.40 12.36 2.71
CA GLY A 55 -10.61 13.13 2.41
C GLY A 55 -10.90 14.18 3.49
N ALA A 56 -11.07 13.76 4.73
CA ALA A 56 -11.35 14.65 5.86
C ALA A 56 -10.15 15.57 6.14
N GLY A 57 -8.96 14.99 6.34
CA GLY A 57 -7.73 15.74 6.59
C GLY A 57 -7.34 16.65 5.42
N GLY A 58 -7.54 16.21 4.18
CA GLY A 58 -7.32 17.02 2.98
C GLY A 58 -8.29 18.19 2.89
N THR A 59 -9.56 18.00 3.28
CA THR A 59 -10.56 19.08 3.33
C THR A 59 -10.19 20.12 4.41
N PHE A 60 -9.71 19.67 5.57
CA PHE A 60 -9.20 20.57 6.60
C PHE A 60 -7.92 21.30 6.14
N ALA A 61 -6.96 20.62 5.54
CA ALA A 61 -5.75 21.25 5.00
C ALA A 61 -6.09 22.27 3.90
N TRP A 62 -7.01 21.91 3.01
CA TRP A 62 -7.49 22.77 1.93
C TRP A 62 -8.19 24.01 2.46
N SER A 63 -9.12 23.88 3.40
CA SER A 63 -9.80 25.03 4.01
C SER A 63 -8.82 25.98 4.71
N ARG A 64 -7.80 25.46 5.39
CA ARG A 64 -6.73 26.29 5.98
C ARG A 64 -5.87 26.98 4.93
N TRP A 65 -5.57 26.29 3.83
CA TRP A 65 -4.82 26.88 2.72
C TRP A 65 -5.64 27.97 2.00
N ALA A 66 -6.92 27.73 1.75
CA ALA A 66 -7.84 28.70 1.16
C ALA A 66 -7.99 29.95 2.04
N LYS A 67 -8.11 29.80 3.36
CA LYS A 67 -8.07 30.92 4.32
C LYS A 67 -6.77 31.71 4.24
N ALA A 68 -5.63 31.03 4.17
CA ALA A 68 -4.31 31.68 4.10
C ALA A 68 -4.13 32.50 2.81
N LEU A 69 -4.86 32.16 1.75
CA LEU A 69 -4.88 32.88 0.47
C LEU A 69 -5.89 34.04 0.43
N GLY A 70 -6.54 34.38 1.55
CA GLY A 70 -7.56 35.41 1.60
C GLY A 70 -8.94 34.95 1.13
N GLY A 71 -9.13 33.64 0.96
CA GLY A 71 -10.46 33.07 0.77
C GLY A 71 -11.27 33.18 2.05
N GLU A 72 -12.42 33.84 1.96
CA GLU A 72 -13.42 33.77 3.02
C GLU A 72 -13.91 32.30 3.11
N THR A 73 -13.83 31.70 4.29
CA THR A 73 -14.68 30.55 4.62
C THR A 73 -15.76 31.01 5.57
#